data_AF-A0A351YFB3-F1
#
_entry.id   AF-A0A351YFB3-F1
#
_cell.length_a   1.000
_cell.length_b   1.000
_cell.length_c   1.000
_cell.angle_alpha   90.00
_cell.angle_beta   90.00
_cell.angle_gamma   90.00
#
_symmetry.space_group_name_H-M   'P 1'
#
loop_
_entity.id
_entity.type
_entity.pdbx_description
1 polymer ?
#
loop_
_entity_poly.entity_id
_entity_poly.type
_entity_poly.pdbx_seq_one_letter_code
_entity_poly.pdbx_strand_id
1 'polypeptide(L)'
;MKKTIRAWLSILLGCTILASGFVFFINPYNIVPGGVYGASIVLHNLFPSIQVGTFGYMFDIPLLILSVVLLGAKLGTRTIAAALTTPLIMNVISKLVYPTQEALEKLDPAQLLGGTLNMSDHLMLT
;
A
#
# COMPACT_ATOMS: atom_id res chain seq x y z
N MET A 1 -1.80 -23.69 -19.26
CA MET A 1 -2.26 -23.57 -17.85
C MET A 1 -1.16 -23.23 -16.86
N LYS A 2 -0.07 -24.03 -16.73
CA LYS A 2 1.02 -23.77 -15.76
C LYS A 2 1.65 -22.37 -15.87
N LYS A 3 1.86 -21.85 -17.09
CA LYS A 3 2.43 -20.50 -17.33
C LYS A 3 1.52 -19.37 -16.84
N THR A 4 0.20 -19.50 -17.00
CA THR A 4 -0.78 -18.49 -16.57
C THR A 4 -0.86 -18.42 -15.04
N ILE A 5 -0.90 -19.57 -14.37
CA ILE A 5 -0.91 -19.65 -12.90
C ILE A 5 0.36 -19.02 -12.32
N ARG A 6 1.54 -19.34 -12.88
CA ARG A 6 2.81 -18.73 -12.47
C ARG A 6 2.80 -17.21 -12.61
N ALA A 7 2.22 -16.67 -13.68
CA ALA A 7 2.13 -15.23 -13.89
C ALA A 7 1.26 -14.55 -12.82
N TRP A 8 0.09 -15.12 -12.51
CA TRP A 8 -0.79 -14.59 -11.46
C TRP A 8 -0.16 -14.68 -10.06
N LEU A 9 0.50 -15.79 -9.74
CA LEU A 9 1.26 -15.92 -8.49
C LEU A 9 2.40 -14.90 -8.40
N SER A 10 3.09 -14.63 -9.52
CA SER A 10 4.17 -13.62 -9.55
C SER A 10 3.63 -12.21 -9.32
N ILE A 11 2.43 -11.90 -9.84
CA ILE A 11 1.76 -10.62 -9.57
C ILE A 11 1.41 -10.51 -8.09
N LEU A 12 0.77 -11.53 -7.52
CA LEU A 12 0.42 -11.53 -6.10
C LEU A 12 1.67 -11.35 -5.23
N LEU A 13 2.73 -12.11 -5.51
CA LEU A 13 4.02 -11.98 -4.81
C LEU A 13 4.60 -10.57 -4.93
N GLY A 14 4.59 -9.99 -6.13
CA GLY A 14 5.07 -8.62 -6.36
C GLY A 14 4.26 -7.58 -5.59
N CYS A 15 2.92 -7.69 -5.60
CA CYS A 15 2.03 -6.84 -4.82
C CYS A 15 2.29 -6.99 -3.31
N THR A 16 2.54 -8.20 -2.82
CA THR A 16 2.87 -8.44 -1.41
C THR A 16 4.20 -7.81 -1.03
N ILE A 17 5.24 -7.97 -1.85
CA ILE A 17 6.56 -7.35 -1.61
C ILE A 17 6.43 -5.83 -1.57
N LEU A 18 5.74 -5.25 -2.56
CA LEU A 18 5.50 -3.81 -2.64
C LEU A 18 4.74 -3.30 -1.40
N ALA A 19 3.61 -3.93 -1.08
CA ALA A 19 2.80 -3.56 0.08
C ALA A 19 3.58 -3.68 1.40
N SER A 20 4.37 -4.75 1.57
CA SER A 20 5.23 -4.92 2.75
C SER A 20 6.28 -3.79 2.82
N GLY A 21 6.87 -3.42 1.68
CA GLY A 21 7.78 -2.28 1.58
C GLY A 21 7.15 -1.00 2.13
N PHE A 22 5.93 -0.70 1.71
CA PHE A 22 5.20 0.47 2.19
C PHE A 22 4.87 0.38 3.69
N VAL A 23 4.27 -0.72 4.13
CA VAL A 23 3.79 -0.85 5.52
C VAL A 23 4.93 -0.86 6.54
N PHE A 24 6.07 -1.47 6.22
CA PHE A 24 7.16 -1.61 7.19
C PHE A 24 8.19 -0.49 7.14
N PHE A 25 8.39 0.14 5.98
CA PHE A 25 9.54 1.05 5.78
C PHE A 25 9.16 2.45 5.30
N ILE A 26 7.94 2.68 4.81
CA ILE A 26 7.55 3.98 4.25
C ILE A 26 6.47 4.64 5.11
N ASN A 27 5.34 3.97 5.29
CA ASN A 27 4.17 4.50 5.99
C ASN A 27 4.48 4.90 7.45
N PRO A 28 5.16 4.08 8.28
CA PRO A 28 5.41 4.41 9.68
C PRO A 28 6.32 5.64 9.87
N TYR A 29 7.06 6.00 8.84
CA TYR A 29 8.05 7.07 8.85
C TYR A 29 7.64 8.26 7.97
N ASN A 30 6.40 8.26 7.48
CA ASN A 30 5.84 9.33 6.65
C ASN A 30 6.71 9.70 5.45
N ILE A 31 7.43 8.73 4.88
CA ILE A 31 8.21 8.96 3.67
C ILE A 31 7.24 9.04 2.50
N VAL A 32 7.27 10.14 1.74
CA VAL A 32 6.38 10.37 0.61
C VAL A 32 7.14 10.13 -0.70
N PRO A 33 7.05 8.94 -1.32
CA PRO A 33 7.74 8.65 -2.58
C PRO A 33 7.08 9.32 -3.81
N GLY A 34 5.94 9.99 -3.62
CA GLY A 34 5.12 10.60 -4.69
C GLY A 34 4.03 9.66 -5.25
N GLY A 35 3.32 10.12 -6.29
CA GLY A 35 2.24 9.37 -6.94
C GLY A 35 1.01 9.13 -6.07
N VAL A 36 0.23 8.09 -6.41
CA VAL A 36 -1.02 7.73 -5.69
C VAL A 36 -0.75 7.36 -4.23
N TYR A 37 0.24 6.51 -3.96
CA TYR A 37 0.52 6.07 -2.59
C TYR A 37 1.17 7.17 -1.75
N GLY A 38 1.99 8.05 -2.33
CA GLY A 38 2.47 9.24 -1.63
C GLY A 38 1.32 10.17 -1.21
N ALA A 39 0.39 10.46 -2.13
CA ALA A 39 -0.80 11.25 -1.81
C ALA A 39 -1.67 10.57 -0.73
N SER A 40 -1.75 9.24 -0.76
CA SER A 40 -2.50 8.45 0.22
C SER A 40 -1.89 8.52 1.62
N ILE A 41 -0.56 8.55 1.75
CA ILE A 41 0.14 8.75 3.03
C ILE A 41 -0.15 10.15 3.58
N VAL A 42 -0.10 11.18 2.74
CA VAL A 42 -0.43 12.55 3.16
C VAL A 42 -1.87 12.63 3.64
N LEU A 43 -2.83 12.05 2.91
CA LEU A 43 -4.24 12.03 3.32
C LEU A 43 -4.48 11.22 4.59
N HIS A 44 -3.79 10.09 4.78
CA HIS A 44 -3.83 9.34 6.04
C HIS A 44 -3.36 10.22 7.21
N ASN A 45 -2.30 11.01 7.05
CA ASN A 45 -1.86 11.92 8.11
C ASN A 45 -2.88 13.02 8.43
N LEU A 46 -3.69 13.45 7.46
CA LEU A 46 -4.78 14.41 7.67
C LEU A 46 -6.04 13.74 8.25
N PHE A 47 -6.32 12.49 7.85
CA PHE A 47 -7.50 11.72 8.23
C PHE A 47 -7.07 10.30 8.66
N PRO A 48 -6.50 10.16 9.87
CA PRO A 48 -5.83 8.93 10.29
C PRO A 48 -6.76 7.73 10.48
N SER A 49 -8.08 7.96 10.57
CA SER A 49 -9.10 6.91 10.61
C SER A 49 -9.21 6.09 9.32
N ILE A 50 -8.69 6.59 8.20
CA ILE A 50 -8.72 5.91 6.90
C ILE A 50 -7.31 5.48 6.52
N GLN A 51 -7.12 4.18 6.31
CA GLN A 51 -5.82 3.59 5.97
C GLN A 51 -5.28 4.08 4.62
N VAL A 52 -3.94 4.13 4.52
CA VAL A 52 -3.20 4.45 3.28
C VAL A 52 -3.69 3.65 2.08
N GLY A 53 -3.92 2.33 2.20
CA GLY A 53 -4.43 1.55 1.07
C GLY A 53 -5.88 1.86 0.69
N THR A 54 -6.70 2.31 1.64
CA THR A 54 -8.07 2.76 1.33
C THR A 54 -8.05 4.07 0.53
N PHE A 55 -7.19 5.03 0.90
CA PHE A 55 -6.95 6.21 0.05
C PHE A 55 -6.37 5.81 -1.30
N GLY A 56 -5.49 4.80 -1.34
CA GLY A 56 -5.00 4.22 -2.58
C GLY A 56 -6.15 3.81 -3.51
N TYR A 57 -7.16 3.11 -2.99
CA TYR A 57 -8.36 2.78 -3.79
C TYR A 57 -9.15 3.99 -4.27
N MET A 58 -9.28 5.01 -3.43
CA MET A 58 -10.02 6.23 -3.81
C MET A 58 -9.39 6.94 -5.01
N PHE A 59 -8.08 6.79 -5.22
CA PHE A 59 -7.38 7.29 -6.39
C PHE A 59 -7.30 6.26 -7.52
N ASP A 60 -6.94 5.02 -7.21
CA ASP A 60 -6.72 3.95 -8.19
C ASP A 60 -8.01 3.64 -8.96
N ILE A 61 -9.18 3.58 -8.30
CA ILE A 61 -10.44 3.21 -8.97
C ILE A 61 -10.84 4.25 -10.04
N PRO A 62 -10.92 5.57 -9.74
CA PRO A 62 -11.19 6.57 -10.77
C PRO A 62 -10.16 6.58 -11.90
N LEU A 63 -8.87 6.44 -11.56
CA LEU A 63 -7.79 6.42 -12.55
C LEU A 63 -7.84 5.17 -13.43
N LEU A 64 -8.20 4.01 -12.88
CA LEU A 64 -8.40 2.78 -13.62
C LEU A 64 -9.60 2.89 -14.55
N ILE A 65 -10.72 3.46 -14.09
CA ILE A 65 -11.90 3.72 -14.94
C ILE A 65 -11.50 4.63 -16.10
N LEU A 66 -10.84 5.75 -15.81
CA LEU A 66 -10.35 6.67 -16.84
C LEU A 66 -9.38 5.98 -17.81
N SER A 67 -8.49 5.14 -17.28
CA SER A 67 -7.54 4.37 -18.10
C SER A 67 -8.24 3.37 -19.02
N VAL A 68 -9.28 2.69 -18.55
CA VAL A 68 -10.10 1.79 -19.39
C VAL A 68 -10.82 2.59 -20.47
N VAL A 69 -11.39 3.76 -20.14
CA VAL A 69 -12.12 4.60 -21.09
C VAL A 69 -11.18 5.17 -22.17
N LEU A 70 -10.00 5.64 -21.80
CA LEU A 70 -9.06 6.30 -22.73
C LEU A 70 -8.20 5.31 -23.52
N LEU A 71 -7.78 4.20 -22.90
CA LEU A 71 -6.84 3.23 -23.50
C LEU A 71 -7.54 1.98 -24.03
N GLY A 72 -8.78 1.71 -23.61
CA GLY A 72 -9.55 0.54 -24.01
C GLY A 72 -8.89 -0.78 -23.59
N ALA A 73 -8.93 -1.78 -24.48
CA ALA A 73 -8.35 -3.12 -24.26
C ALA A 73 -6.81 -3.13 -24.12
N LYS A 74 -6.13 -1.98 -24.29
CA LYS A 74 -4.69 -1.85 -24.03
C LYS A 74 -4.37 -1.86 -22.53
N LEU A 75 -5.35 -1.56 -21.67
CA LEU A 75 -5.19 -1.73 -20.24
C LEU A 75 -5.23 -3.23 -19.90
N GLY A 76 -4.06 -3.80 -19.64
CA GLY A 76 -3.93 -5.22 -19.34
C GLY A 76 -4.71 -5.61 -18.09
N THR A 77 -5.49 -6.71 -18.16
CA THR A 77 -6.26 -7.25 -17.02
C THR A 77 -5.39 -7.53 -15.79
N ARG A 78 -4.13 -7.89 -16.02
CA ARG A 78 -3.12 -8.07 -14.97
C ARG A 78 -2.75 -6.77 -14.25
N THR A 79 -2.73 -5.65 -14.97
CA THR A 79 -2.45 -4.32 -14.38
C THR A 79 -3.59 -3.90 -13.47
N ILE A 80 -4.84 -4.07 -13.92
CA ILE A 80 -6.02 -3.78 -13.10
C ILE A 80 -5.99 -4.64 -11.84
N ALA A 81 -5.71 -5.93 -11.97
CA ALA A 81 -5.62 -6.82 -10.82
C ALA A 81 -4.50 -6.41 -9.84
N ALA A 82 -3.31 -6.06 -10.34
CA ALA A 82 -2.21 -5.60 -9.48
C ALA A 82 -2.54 -4.30 -8.75
N ALA A 83 -3.12 -3.33 -9.46
CA ALA A 83 -3.54 -2.04 -8.89
C ALA A 83 -4.63 -2.20 -7.83
N LEU A 84 -5.55 -3.16 -7.99
CA LEU A 84 -6.56 -3.44 -6.98
C LEU A 84 -6.05 -4.34 -5.84
N THR A 85 -5.06 -5.18 -6.08
CA THR A 85 -4.56 -6.13 -5.07
C THR A 85 -3.55 -5.49 -4.13
N THR A 86 -2.74 -4.55 -4.60
CA THR A 86 -1.72 -3.88 -3.77
C THR A 86 -2.32 -3.13 -2.58
N PRO A 87 -3.37 -2.29 -2.73
CA PRO A 87 -3.97 -1.59 -1.60
C PRO A 87 -4.70 -2.55 -0.65
N LEU A 88 -5.28 -3.64 -1.17
CA LEU A 88 -5.87 -4.72 -0.34
C LEU A 88 -4.83 -5.29 0.61
N ILE A 89 -3.69 -5.73 0.06
CA ILE A 89 -2.64 -6.38 0.83
C ILE A 89 -2.04 -5.38 1.81
N MET A 90 -1.83 -4.14 1.40
CA MET A 90 -1.33 -3.09 2.29
C MET A 90 -2.23 -2.86 3.50
N ASN A 91 -3.55 -2.78 3.30
CA ASN A 91 -4.53 -2.64 4.39
C ASN A 91 -4.54 -3.86 5.30
N VAL A 92 -4.50 -5.07 4.72
CA VAL A 92 -4.47 -6.33 5.47
C VAL A 92 -3.20 -6.43 6.31
N ILE A 93 -2.03 -6.21 5.72
CA ILE A 93 -0.74 -6.24 6.46
C ILE A 93 -0.78 -5.18 7.56
N SER A 94 -1.18 -3.95 7.26
CA SER A 94 -1.26 -2.88 8.27
C SER A 94 -2.12 -3.30 9.48
N LYS A 95 -3.31 -3.87 9.25
CA LYS A 95 -4.17 -4.37 10.34
C LYS A 95 -3.55 -5.53 11.13
N LEU A 96 -2.69 -6.34 10.51
CA LEU A 96 -2.06 -7.48 11.16
C LEU A 96 -0.83 -7.09 11.99
N VAL A 97 -0.10 -6.04 11.59
CA VAL A 97 1.19 -5.70 12.19
C VAL A 97 1.09 -4.65 13.30
N TYR A 98 -0.02 -3.92 13.35
CA TYR A 98 -0.31 -2.98 14.42
C TYR A 98 -1.24 -3.62 15.46
N PRO A 99 -0.89 -3.60 16.76
CA PRO A 99 -1.66 -4.31 17.79
C PRO A 99 -2.99 -3.62 18.15
N THR A 100 -3.10 -2.31 17.94
CA THR A 100 -4.29 -1.52 18.26
C THR A 100 -4.70 -0.61 17.11
N GLN A 101 -5.96 -0.20 17.10
CA GLN A 101 -6.48 0.76 16.11
C GLN A 101 -5.75 2.11 16.23
N GLU A 102 -5.48 2.59 17.44
CA GLU A 102 -4.74 3.85 17.64
C GLU A 102 -3.32 3.79 17.08
N ALA A 103 -2.63 2.66 17.23
CA ALA A 103 -1.30 2.42 16.67
C ALA A 103 -1.31 2.52 15.14
N LEU A 104 -2.35 1.94 14.54
CA LEU A 104 -2.56 1.91 13.10
C LEU A 104 -2.91 3.29 12.54
N GLU A 105 -3.73 4.05 13.26
CA GLU A 105 -4.12 5.42 12.88
C GLU A 105 -2.93 6.36 12.94
N LYS A 106 -2.09 6.25 13.98
CA LYS A 106 -0.86 7.03 14.13
C LYS A 106 0.30 6.50 13.28
N LEU A 107 0.18 5.28 12.74
CA LEU A 107 1.27 4.55 12.08
C LEU A 107 2.53 4.52 12.96
N ASP A 108 2.37 4.28 14.27
CA ASP A 108 3.45 4.42 15.25
C ASP A 108 4.55 3.35 15.04
N PRO A 109 5.76 3.73 14.60
CA PRO A 109 6.85 2.78 14.35
C PRO A 109 7.27 2.03 15.62
N ALA A 110 7.05 2.58 16.82
CA ALA A 110 7.38 1.89 18.07
C ALA A 110 6.45 0.71 18.38
N GLN A 111 5.29 0.64 17.74
CA GLN A 111 4.30 -0.43 17.94
C GLN A 111 4.24 -1.40 16.75
N LEU A 112 5.04 -1.15 15.71
CA LEU A 112 5.11 -1.98 14.51
C LEU A 112 5.64 -3.39 14.85
N LEU A 113 4.90 -4.42 14.45
CA LEU A 113 5.18 -5.83 14.79
C LEU A 113 5.30 -6.07 16.30
N GLY A 114 4.54 -5.34 17.12
CA GLY A 114 4.64 -5.40 18.57
C GLY A 114 5.92 -4.77 19.13
N GLY A 115 6.55 -3.86 18.37
CA GLY A 115 7.74 -3.10 18.76
C GLY A 115 9.07 -3.76 18.38
N THR A 116 9.06 -4.86 17.61
CA THR A 116 10.30 -5.51 17.17
C THR A 116 10.98 -4.78 16.00
N LEU A 117 10.25 -3.90 15.29
CA LEU A 117 10.76 -3.20 14.12
C LEU A 117 10.55 -1.69 14.28
N ASN A 118 11.58 -0.98 14.73
CA ASN A 118 11.61 0.47 14.81
C ASN A 118 12.94 0.99 14.25
N MET A 119 12.86 1.81 13.20
CA MET A 119 13.98 2.37 12.45
C MET A 119 14.09 3.89 12.60
N SER A 120 13.34 4.50 13.53
CA SER A 120 13.32 5.96 13.71
C SER A 120 14.71 6.54 13.94
N ASP A 121 15.57 5.86 14.70
CA ASP A 121 16.96 6.29 14.97
C ASP A 121 17.94 6.00 13.83
N HIS A 122 17.53 5.24 12.82
CA HIS A 122 18.36 4.82 11.69
C HIS A 122 18.05 5.59 10.39
N LEU A 123 17.06 6.46 10.40
CA LEU A 123 16.69 7.28 9.25
C LEU A 123 17.60 8.50 9.16
N MET A 124 18.27 8.68 8.01
CA MET A 124 19.12 9.86 7.75
C MET A 124 18.34 11.16 7.50
N LEU A 125 17.02 11.18 7.72
CA LEU A 125 16.13 12.30 7.41
C LEU A 125 15.79 13.17 8.63
N THR A 126 16.51 13.00 9.74
CA THR A 126 16.42 13.85 10.95
C THR A 126 17.24 15.13 10.80
#